data_AF-A0A523DBW4-F1
#
_entry.id   AF-A0A523DBW4-F1
#
_cell.length_a   1.000
_cell.length_b   1.000
_cell.length_c   1.000
_cell.angle_alpha   90.00
_cell.angle_beta   90.00
_cell.angle_gamma   90.00
#
_symmetry.space_group_name_H-M   'P 1'
#
loop_
_entity.id
_entity.type
_entity.pdbx_description
1 polymer ?
#
loop_
_entity_poly.entity_id
_entity_poly.type
_entity_poly.pdbx_seq_one_letter_code
_entity_poly.pdbx_strand_id
1 'polypeptide(L)'
;MAVEILLGMLSPLLLAIGTLTLVERTYRKAPQKLTSLMTQAFLGKMLFYGVYVGVIVGFYSFQALPFAVSFTVYFIGLHLTEALYFQALFRAERRPRVVENGW
;
A
#
# COMPACT_ATOMS: atom_id res chain seq x y z
N MET A 1 13.91 -12.30 18.27
CA MET A 1 12.49 -12.58 17.93
C MET A 1 11.61 -11.33 17.78
N ALA A 2 11.49 -10.44 18.78
CA ALA A 2 10.56 -9.30 18.70
C ALA A 2 11.00 -8.20 17.70
N VAL A 3 12.30 -7.95 17.59
CA VAL A 3 12.87 -6.95 16.68
C VAL A 3 12.66 -7.34 15.21
N GLU A 4 12.81 -8.62 14.89
CA GLU A 4 12.62 -9.16 13.53
C GLU A 4 11.17 -9.04 13.07
N ILE A 5 10.21 -9.27 13.98
CA ILE A 5 8.77 -9.09 13.71
C ILE A 5 8.45 -7.60 13.50
N LEU A 6 8.98 -6.71 14.35
CA LEU A 6 8.81 -5.27 14.19
C LEU A 6 9.39 -4.76 12.87
N LEU A 7 10.59 -5.22 12.49
CA LEU A 7 11.22 -4.86 11.21
C LEU A 7 10.45 -5.39 10.00
N GLY A 8 9.86 -6.58 10.09
CA GLY A 8 8.96 -7.11 9.06
C GLY A 8 7.70 -6.27 8.90
N MET A 9 7.18 -5.71 10.00
CA MET A 9 5.96 -4.91 10.04
C MET A 9 6.16 -3.42 9.70
N LEU A 10 7.33 -2.84 10.01
CA LEU A 10 7.54 -1.39 9.88
C LEU A 10 7.54 -0.92 8.42
N SER A 11 8.17 -1.70 7.55
CA SER A 11 8.32 -1.33 6.13
C SER A 11 6.99 -1.34 5.37
N PRO A 12 6.10 -2.35 5.50
CA PRO A 12 4.83 -2.33 4.80
C PRO A 12 3.90 -1.24 5.30
N LEU A 13 3.94 -0.96 6.61
CA LEU A 13 3.10 0.06 7.24
C LEU A 13 3.43 1.48 6.73
N LEU A 14 4.72 1.84 6.69
CA LEU A 14 5.15 3.15 6.20
C LEU A 14 4.81 3.36 4.72
N LEU A 15 5.01 2.32 3.89
CA LEU A 15 4.68 2.38 2.47
C LEU A 15 3.18 2.47 2.21
N ALA A 16 2.35 1.76 2.98
CA ALA A 16 0.90 1.85 2.88
C ALA A 16 0.40 3.27 3.22
N ILE A 17 0.88 3.86 4.32
CA ILE A 17 0.52 5.23 4.71
C ILE A 17 0.93 6.24 3.64
N GLY A 18 2.16 6.13 3.12
CA GLY A 18 2.65 7.00 2.06
C GLY A 18 1.83 6.90 0.77
N THR A 19 1.37 5.70 0.43
CA THR A 19 0.61 5.49 -0.81
C THR A 19 -0.83 5.97 -0.68
N LEU A 20 -1.49 5.69 0.46
CA LEU A 20 -2.83 6.19 0.77
C LEU A 20 -2.88 7.73 0.67
N THR A 21 -1.94 8.42 1.31
CA THR A 21 -1.88 9.89 1.28
C THR A 21 -1.60 10.45 -0.10
N LEU A 22 -0.73 9.81 -0.90
CA LEU A 22 -0.41 10.26 -2.26
C LEU A 22 -1.57 10.02 -3.23
N VAL A 23 -2.27 8.89 -3.07
CA VAL A 23 -3.48 8.56 -3.85
C VAL A 23 -4.60 9.52 -3.51
N GLU A 24 -4.90 9.78 -2.23
CA GLU A 24 -5.97 10.72 -1.86
C GLU A 24 -5.71 12.13 -2.41
N ARG A 25 -4.46 12.61 -2.31
CA ARG A 25 -4.07 13.92 -2.87
C ARG A 25 -4.21 13.98 -4.39
N THR A 26 -3.85 12.92 -5.08
CA THR A 26 -3.88 12.88 -6.56
C THR A 26 -5.29 12.64 -7.08
N TYR A 27 -6.08 11.83 -6.38
CA TYR A 27 -7.49 11.61 -6.67
C TYR A 27 -8.28 12.92 -6.68
N ARG A 28 -8.09 13.77 -5.66
CA ARG A 28 -8.75 15.08 -5.56
C ARG A 28 -8.30 16.09 -6.61
N LYS A 29 -7.07 15.99 -7.13
CA LYS A 29 -6.49 16.99 -8.06
C LYS A 29 -6.59 16.60 -9.53
N ALA A 30 -6.42 15.31 -9.86
CA ALA A 30 -6.33 14.83 -11.24
C ALA A 30 -6.64 13.32 -11.31
N PRO A 31 -7.93 12.92 -11.31
CA PRO A 31 -8.33 11.51 -11.30
C PRO A 31 -7.81 10.72 -12.52
N GLN A 32 -7.56 11.38 -13.66
CA GLN A 32 -7.01 10.74 -14.86
C GLN A 32 -5.54 10.31 -14.71
N LYS A 33 -4.78 10.95 -13.81
CA LYS A 33 -3.36 10.60 -13.54
C LYS A 33 -3.20 9.51 -12.48
N LEU A 34 -4.30 9.11 -11.86
CA LEU A 34 -4.29 8.20 -10.74
C LEU A 34 -3.77 6.82 -11.09
N THR A 35 -4.17 6.25 -12.22
CA THR A 35 -3.71 4.92 -12.65
C THR A 35 -2.20 4.91 -12.85
N SER A 36 -1.64 5.94 -13.49
CA SER A 36 -0.19 6.07 -13.71
C SER A 36 0.56 6.22 -12.38
N LEU A 37 0.04 7.02 -11.45
CA LEU A 37 0.62 7.14 -10.10
C LEU A 37 0.58 5.81 -9.34
N MET A 38 -0.54 5.08 -9.41
CA MET A 38 -0.68 3.79 -8.75
C MET A 38 0.30 2.75 -9.30
N THR A 39 0.49 2.70 -10.63
CA THR A 39 1.49 1.83 -11.27
C THR A 39 2.91 2.21 -10.86
N GLN A 40 3.25 3.51 -10.85
CA GLN A 40 4.57 3.98 -10.41
C GLN A 40 4.82 3.70 -8.93
N ALA A 41 3.82 3.92 -8.07
CA ALA A 41 3.90 3.63 -6.65
C ALA A 41 4.07 2.12 -6.40
N PHE A 42 3.37 1.27 -7.17
CA PHE A 42 3.53 -0.18 -7.08
C PHE A 42 4.95 -0.64 -7.49
N LEU A 43 5.48 -0.12 -8.60
CA LEU A 43 6.86 -0.41 -9.03
C LEU A 43 7.89 0.08 -8.00
N GLY A 44 7.71 1.29 -7.47
CA GLY A 44 8.57 1.83 -6.41
C GLY A 44 8.54 0.98 -5.14
N LYS A 45 7.36 0.51 -4.73
CA LYS A 45 7.21 -0.42 -3.61
C LYS A 45 7.97 -1.72 -3.85
N MET A 46 7.83 -2.33 -5.02
CA MET A 46 8.52 -3.59 -5.37
C MET A 46 10.04 -3.45 -5.28
N LEU A 47 10.60 -2.35 -5.82
CA LEU A 47 12.04 -2.06 -5.72
C LEU A 47 12.47 -1.85 -4.27
N PHE A 48 11.72 -1.06 -3.49
CA PHE A 48 12.01 -0.83 -2.09
C PHE A 48 12.01 -2.12 -1.28
N TYR A 49 11.00 -2.97 -1.46
CA TYR A 49 10.91 -4.24 -0.74
C TYR A 49 12.03 -5.20 -1.13
N GLY A 50 12.39 -5.27 -2.41
CA GLY A 50 13.52 -6.09 -2.86
C GLY A 50 14.83 -5.68 -2.20
N VAL A 51 15.12 -4.38 -2.16
CA VAL A 51 16.31 -3.84 -1.48
C VAL A 51 16.25 -4.08 0.03
N TYR A 52 15.10 -3.80 0.67
CA TYR A 52 14.93 -3.93 2.11
C TYR A 52 15.11 -5.37 2.59
N VAL A 53 14.45 -6.34 1.94
CA VAL A 53 14.61 -7.77 2.25
C VAL A 53 16.03 -8.23 1.98
N GLY A 54 16.62 -7.82 0.85
CA GLY A 54 18.02 -8.13 0.51
C GLY A 54 19.01 -7.65 1.56
N VAL A 55 18.83 -6.44 2.09
CA VAL A 55 19.68 -5.89 3.16
C VAL A 55 19.47 -6.63 4.48
N ILE A 56 18.22 -6.85 4.89
CA ILE A 56 17.90 -7.52 6.16
C ILE A 56 18.39 -8.97 6.18
N VAL A 57 18.19 -9.71 5.09
CA VAL A 57 18.59 -11.12 4.99
C VAL A 57 20.09 -11.26 4.69
N GLY A 58 20.66 -10.36 3.90
CA GLY A 58 22.06 -10.45 3.45
C GLY A 58 23.09 -9.93 4.45
N PHE A 59 22.77 -8.93 5.26
CA PHE A 59 23.73 -8.32 6.19
C PHE A 59 23.52 -8.65 7.66
N TYR A 60 22.33 -9.10 8.06
CA TYR A 60 22.05 -9.42 9.46
C TYR A 60 21.86 -10.92 9.70
N SER A 61 22.41 -11.44 10.80
CA SER A 61 22.22 -12.83 11.25
C SER A 61 20.83 -13.07 11.89
N PHE A 62 19.81 -12.35 11.43
CA PHE A 62 18.47 -12.43 12.00
C PHE A 62 17.79 -13.75 11.65
N GLN A 63 16.85 -14.17 12.51
CA GLN A 63 15.98 -15.30 12.19
C GLN A 63 15.08 -14.89 11.01
N ALA A 64 15.37 -15.44 9.83
CA ALA A 64 14.68 -15.07 8.59
C ALA A 64 13.20 -15.49 8.58
N LEU A 65 12.85 -16.58 9.27
CA LEU A 65 11.48 -17.13 9.26
C LEU A 65 10.45 -16.19 9.92
N PRO A 66 10.65 -15.69 11.17
CA PRO A 66 9.73 -14.74 11.79
C PRO A 66 9.58 -13.42 11.01
N PHE A 67 10.68 -12.93 10.43
CA PHE A 67 10.67 -11.74 9.57
C PHE A 67 9.84 -11.99 8.30
N ALA A 68 10.11 -13.08 7.58
CA ALA A 68 9.42 -13.37 6.32
C ALA A 68 7.91 -13.57 6.52
N VAL A 69 7.50 -14.27 7.58
CA VAL A 69 6.07 -14.49 7.90
C VAL A 69 5.38 -13.16 8.22
N SER A 70 5.94 -12.35 9.11
CA SER A 70 5.35 -11.06 9.49
C SER A 70 5.30 -10.09 8.30
N PHE A 71 6.39 -9.97 7.54
CA PHE A 71 6.47 -9.17 6.33
C PHE A 71 5.40 -9.57 5.32
N THR A 72 5.26 -10.87 5.04
CA THR A 72 4.31 -11.39 4.04
C THR A 72 2.86 -11.13 4.45
N VAL A 73 2.51 -11.41 5.71
CA VAL A 73 1.15 -11.16 6.22
C VAL A 73 0.79 -9.68 6.12
N TYR A 74 1.70 -8.79 6.54
CA TYR A 74 1.48 -7.34 6.46
C TYR A 74 1.44 -6.83 5.02
N PHE A 75 2.33 -7.32 4.17
CA PHE A 75 2.37 -6.96 2.76
C PHE A 75 1.06 -7.30 2.07
N ILE A 76 0.58 -8.54 2.21
CA ILE A 76 -0.67 -8.99 1.58
C ILE A 76 -1.87 -8.25 2.17
N GLY A 77 -1.96 -8.18 3.51
CA GLY A 77 -3.08 -7.55 4.20
C GLY A 77 -3.23 -6.08 3.81
N LEU A 78 -2.14 -5.30 3.85
CA LEU A 78 -2.18 -3.88 3.50
C LEU A 78 -2.48 -3.64 2.02
N HIS A 79 -1.94 -4.44 1.09
CA HIS A 79 -2.27 -4.30 -0.32
C HIS A 79 -3.74 -4.63 -0.62
N LEU A 80 -4.29 -5.62 0.08
CA LEU A 80 -5.72 -5.93 -0.03
C LEU A 80 -6.56 -4.77 0.53
N THR A 81 -6.19 -4.19 1.67
CA THR A 81 -6.85 -3.01 2.23
C THR A 81 -6.78 -1.81 1.29
N GLU A 82 -5.61 -1.52 0.70
CA GLU A 82 -5.46 -0.46 -0.32
C GLU A 82 -6.41 -0.69 -1.50
N ALA A 83 -6.47 -1.92 -2.02
CA ALA A 83 -7.35 -2.26 -3.14
C ALA A 83 -8.84 -2.08 -2.80
N LEU A 84 -9.27 -2.51 -1.61
CA LEU A 84 -10.64 -2.32 -1.13
C LEU A 84 -10.96 -0.83 -0.93
N TYR A 85 -10.03 -0.06 -0.38
CA TYR A 85 -10.20 1.38 -0.19
C TYR A 85 -10.36 2.11 -1.52
N PHE A 86 -9.53 1.79 -2.52
CA PHE A 86 -9.67 2.37 -3.85
C PHE A 86 -10.96 1.95 -4.54
N GLN A 87 -11.35 0.67 -4.41
CA GLN A 87 -12.63 0.20 -4.93
C GLN A 87 -13.81 0.95 -4.31
N ALA A 88 -13.78 1.19 -2.99
CA ALA A 88 -14.80 1.96 -2.29
C ALA A 88 -14.83 3.42 -2.77
N LEU A 89 -13.67 4.07 -2.88
CA LEU A 89 -13.52 5.44 -3.36
C LEU A 89 -14.09 5.61 -4.79
N PHE A 90 -13.72 4.73 -5.72
CA PHE A 90 -14.24 4.76 -7.10
C PHE A 90 -15.74 4.45 -7.19
N ARG A 91 -16.27 3.60 -6.30
CA ARG A 91 -17.70 3.29 -6.25
C ARG A 91 -18.52 4.46 -5.71
N ALA A 92 -18.00 5.17 -4.71
CA ALA A 92 -18.63 6.37 -4.16
C ALA A 92 -18.78 7.46 -5.24
N GLU A 93 -17.76 7.66 -6.08
CA GLU A 93 -17.79 8.65 -7.17
C GLU A 93 -18.72 8.24 -8.33
N ARG A 94 -18.84 6.95 -8.61
CA ARG A 94 -19.69 6.43 -9.69
C ARG A 94 -21.18 6.49 -9.39
N ARG A 95 -21.61 6.77 -8.16
CA ARG A 95 -23.02 7.09 -7.89
C ARG A 95 -23.30 8.47 -8.49
N PRO A 96 -24.05 8.57 -9.60
CA PRO A 96 -24.48 9.88 -10.06
C PRO A 96 -25.43 10.42 -8.99
N ARG A 97 -25.43 11.73 -8.77
CA ARG A 97 -26.50 12.41 -8.04
C ARG A 97 -27.80 12.27 -8.85
N VAL A 98 -28.43 11.10 -8.82
CA VAL A 98 -29.72 10.82 -9.49
C VAL A 98 -30.89 11.10 -8.55
N VAL A 99 -30.67 11.68 -7.38
CA VAL A 99 -31.73 11.94 -6.42
C VAL A 99 -31.61 13.35 -5.86
N GLU A 100 -31.75 14.36 -6.71
CA GLU A 100 -32.27 15.67 -6.30
C GLU A 100 -32.59 16.51 -7.55
N ASN A 101 -33.65 16.14 -8.27
CA ASN A 101 -34.40 17.05 -9.14
C ASN A 101 -35.81 16.45 -9.25
N GLY A 102 -36.49 16.40 -8.10
CA GLY A 102 -37.94 16.26 -8.08
C GLY A 102 -38.54 17.64 -8.25
N TRP A 103 -38.71 18.07 -9.49
CA TRP A 103 -39.71 19.02 -10.02
C TRP A 103 -39.79 18.80 -11.53
#